data_AF-A0A6A3G496-F1
#
_entry.id   AF-A0A6A3G496-F1
#
_cell.length_a   1.000
_cell.length_b   1.000
_cell.length_c   1.000
_cell.angle_alpha   90.00
_cell.angle_beta   90.00
_cell.angle_gamma   90.00
#
_symmetry.space_group_name_H-M   'P 1'
#
loop_
_entity.id
_entity.type
_entity.pdbx_description
1 polymer ?
#
loop_
_entity_poly.entity_id
_entity_poly.type
_entity_poly.pdbx_seq_one_letter_code
_entity_poly.pdbx_strand_id
1 'polypeptide(L)' 'MDSAVNERLHAFDKKKPTRKAASLRKRWKLLKTAHPEAVGSLIAQFPRMKANGQIIDACTPTTHLWDASDMS' A
#
# COMPACT_ATOMS: atom_id res chain seq x y z
N MET A 1 -3.87 -10.00 7.99
CA MET A 1 -4.35 -8.69 8.47
C MET A 1 -3.30 -7.67 8.07
N ASP A 2 -3.68 -6.61 7.35
CA ASP A 2 -2.77 -5.67 6.67
C ASP A 2 -2.00 -4.74 7.65
N SER A 3 -1.43 -5.27 8.75
CA SER A 3 -0.73 -4.46 9.75
C SER A 3 0.53 -3.83 9.17
N ALA A 4 1.33 -4.60 8.41
CA ALA A 4 2.58 -4.14 7.81
C ALA A 4 2.39 -2.97 6.83
N VAL A 5 1.32 -3.01 6.01
CA VAL A 5 0.98 -1.90 5.11
C VAL A 5 0.55 -0.69 5.90
N ASN A 6 -0.33 -0.87 6.88
CA ASN A 6 -0.81 0.22 7.71
C ASN A 6 0.30 0.92 8.49
N GLU A 7 1.26 0.17 9.02
CA GLU A 7 2.44 0.67 9.73
C GLU A 7 3.34 1.48 8.80
N ARG A 8 3.61 0.96 7.60
CA ARG A 8 4.42 1.68 6.61
C ARG A 8 3.74 2.96 6.12
N LEU A 9 2.43 2.93 5.88
CA LEU A 9 1.70 4.15 5.53
C LEU A 9 1.63 5.15 6.68
N HIS A 10 1.54 4.65 7.92
CA HIS A 10 1.56 5.50 9.10
C HIS A 10 2.86 6.30 9.22
N ALA A 11 4.00 5.74 8.80
CA ALA A 11 5.26 6.48 8.77
C ALA A 11 5.19 7.75 7.88
N PHE A 12 4.34 7.75 6.86
CA PHE A 12 4.15 8.89 5.96
C PHE A 12 3.03 9.83 6.41
N ASP A 13 1.84 9.29 6.71
CA ASP A 13 0.66 10.12 6.95
C ASP A 13 0.26 10.26 8.42
N LYS A 14 0.96 9.57 9.33
CA LYS A 14 0.68 9.49 10.77
C LYS A 14 -0.77 9.11 11.11
N LYS A 15 -1.52 8.53 10.18
CA LYS A 15 -2.93 8.14 10.39
C LYS A 15 -3.02 6.79 11.09
N LYS A 16 -4.12 6.60 11.83
CA LYS A 16 -4.40 5.32 12.49
C LYS A 16 -4.56 4.19 11.48
N PRO A 17 -4.10 2.96 11.83
CA PRO A 17 -4.35 1.78 11.01
C PRO A 17 -5.84 1.60 10.69
N THR A 18 -6.13 1.15 9.48
CA THR A 18 -7.48 0.78 9.05
C THR A 18 -7.54 -0.69 8.68
N ARG A 19 -8.60 -1.37 9.12
CA ARG A 19 -8.89 -2.77 8.77
C ARG A 19 -9.76 -2.89 7.52
N LYS A 20 -10.18 -1.76 6.94
CA LYS A 20 -11.07 -1.71 5.78
C LYS A 20 -10.26 -1.52 4.49
N ALA A 21 -10.39 -2.47 3.57
CA ALA A 21 -9.74 -2.44 2.26
C ALA A 21 -9.92 -1.13 1.48
N ALA A 22 -11.17 -0.67 1.34
CA ALA A 22 -11.49 0.55 0.61
C ALA A 22 -10.85 1.81 1.23
N SER A 23 -10.74 1.83 2.57
CA SER A 23 -10.09 2.94 3.29
C SER A 23 -8.58 2.93 3.06
N LEU A 24 -7.96 1.75 3.10
CA LEU A 24 -6.53 1.58 2.85
C LEU A 24 -6.16 2.02 1.43
N ARG A 25 -6.97 1.64 0.43
CA ARG A 25 -6.80 2.08 -0.97
C ARG A 25 -6.91 3.61 -1.14
N LYS A 26 -7.92 4.25 -0.53
CA LYS A 26 -8.05 5.72 -0.59
C LYS A 26 -6.85 6.43 0.04
N ARG A 27 -6.42 5.94 1.20
CA ARG A 27 -5.28 6.47 1.93
C ARG A 27 -3.98 6.34 1.12
N TRP A 28 -3.78 5.21 0.46
CA TRP A 28 -2.68 5.00 -0.47
C TRP A 28 -2.69 5.97 -1.66
N LYS A 29 -3.84 6.15 -2.33
CA LYS A 29 -3.98 7.10 -3.46
C LYS A 29 -3.61 8.53 -3.04
N LEU A 30 -4.10 8.98 -1.88
CA LEU A 30 -3.76 10.31 -1.35
C LEU A 30 -2.25 10.45 -1.08
N LEU A 31 -1.63 9.41 -0.55
CA LEU A 31 -0.19 9.37 -0.30
C LEU A 31 0.63 9.43 -1.59
N LYS A 32 0.21 8.75 -2.66
CA LYS A 32 0.86 8.84 -3.98
C LYS A 32 0.84 10.28 -4.51
N THR A 33 -0.27 11.00 -4.31
CA THR A 33 -0.39 12.41 -4.74
C THR A 33 0.45 13.35 -3.87
N ALA A 34 0.47 13.13 -2.55
CA ALA A 34 1.18 14.02 -1.62
C ALA A 34 2.70 13.80 -1.58
N HIS A 35 3.14 12.55 -1.73
CA HIS A 35 4.54 12.14 -1.58
C HIS A 35 4.96 11.14 -2.68
N PRO A 36 4.94 11.56 -3.96
CA PRO A 36 5.11 10.66 -5.10
C PRO A 36 6.44 9.90 -5.09
N GLU A 37 7.55 10.55 -4.72
CA GLU A 37 8.88 9.91 -4.71
C GLU A 37 9.02 8.86 -3.60
N ALA A 38 8.62 9.22 -2.37
CA ALA A 38 8.74 8.33 -1.22
C ALA A 38 7.81 7.10 -1.35
N VAL A 39 6.62 7.32 -1.91
CA VAL A 39 5.67 6.24 -2.21
C VAL A 39 6.14 5.43 -3.43
N GLY A 40 6.80 6.03 -4.42
CA GLY A 40 7.38 5.33 -5.57
C GLY A 40 8.40 4.26 -5.17
N SER A 41 9.28 4.56 -4.21
CA SER A 41 10.22 3.57 -3.67
C SER A 41 9.50 2.42 -2.95
N LEU A 42 8.47 2.72 -2.17
CA LEU A 42 7.66 1.71 -1.50
C LEU A 42 6.89 0.83 -2.49
N ILE A 43 6.37 1.43 -3.56
CA ILE A 43 5.70 0.74 -4.68
C ILE A 43 6.64 -0.25 -5.34
N ALA A 44 7.88 0.16 -5.68
CA ALA A 44 8.85 -0.70 -6.33
C ALA A 44 9.23 -1.93 -5.46
N GLN A 45 9.20 -1.77 -4.14
CA GLN A 45 9.50 -2.84 -3.19
C GLN A 45 8.30 -3.74 -2.90
N PHE A 46 7.07 -3.25 -3.14
CA PHE A 46 5.84 -3.93 -2.74
C PHE A 46 5.66 -5.35 -3.33
N PRO A 47 5.93 -5.61 -4.62
CA PRO A 47 5.84 -6.96 -5.17
C PRO A 47 6.79 -7.96 -4.49
N ARG A 48 8.03 -7.53 -4.21
CA ARG A 48 9.03 -8.36 -3.52
C ARG A 48 8.60 -8.69 -2.10
N MET A 49 8.07 -7.70 -1.39
CA MET A 49 7.57 -7.86 -0.04
C MET A 49 6.37 -8.81 0.04
N LYS A 50 5.47 -8.76 -0.94
CA LYS A 50 4.33 -9.67 -1.03
C LYS A 50 4.80 -11.10 -1.32
N ALA A 51 5.71 -11.28 -2.29
CA ALA A 51 6.28 -12.59 -2.63
C ALA A 51 6.99 -13.24 -1.43
N ASN A 52 7.64 -12.45 -0.59
CA ASN A 52 8.31 -12.91 0.64
C ASN A 52 7.37 -13.07 1.84
N GLY A 53 6.06 -12.87 1.68
CA GLY A 53 5.08 -12.96 2.78
C GLY A 53 5.19 -11.87 3.86
N GLN A 54 6.05 -10.87 3.66
CA GLN A 54 6.23 -9.75 4.59
C GLN A 54 5.03 -8.80 4.60
N ILE A 55 4.27 -8.78 3.51
CA ILE A 55 3.00 -8.08 3.40
C ILE A 55 1.93 -9.06 2.95
N ILE A 56 0.89 -9.15 3.76
CA ILE A 56 -0.37 -9.79 3.37
C ILE A 56 -1.32 -8.66 3.00
N ASP A 57 -1.53 -8.48 1.70
CA ASP A 57 -2.53 -7.57 1.14
C ASP A 57 -3.81 -8.36 0.88
N ALA A 58 -4.60 -8.56 1.94
CA ALA A 58 -5.88 -9.26 1.85
C ALA A 58 -6.99 -8.33 1.32
N CYS A 59 -6.70 -7.04 1.28
CA CYS A 59 -7.62 -5.98 0.91
C CYS A 59 -7.66 -5.71 -0.60
N THR A 60 -6.76 -6.33 -1.37
CA THR A 60 -6.60 -6.05 -2.78
C THR A 60 -6.75 -7.35 -3.56
N PRO A 61 -7.88 -7.58 -4.28
CA PRO A 61 -8.03 -8.70 -5.19
C PRO A 61 -6.84 -8.87 -6.12
N THR A 62 -6.50 -10.11 -6.47
CA THR A 62 -5.34 -10.48 -7.31
C THR A 62 -5.25 -9.67 -8.61
N THR A 63 -6.41 -9.28 -9.16
CA THR A 63 -6.59 -8.50 -10.39
C THR A 63 -6.39 -6.98 -10.24
N HIS A 64 -6.27 -6.50 -9.00
CA HIS A 64 -5.99 -5.10 -8.64
C HIS A 64 -4.82 -5.02 -7.67
N LEU A 65 -4.08 -6.14 -7.49
CA LEU A 65 -2.82 -6.11 -6.76
C LEU A 65 -2.07 -4.93 -7.32
N TRP A 66 -1.46 -4.12 -6.45
CA TRP A 66 -0.71 -2.95 -6.86
C TRP A 66 0.41 -3.36 -7.81
N ASP A 67 0.06 -3.47 -9.08
CA ASP A 67 0.84 -3.90 -10.22
C ASP A 67 1.09 -2.66 -11.06
N ALA A 68 1.99 -2.76 -12.02
CA ALA A 68 2.33 -1.62 -12.87
C ALA A 68 1.13 -1.04 -13.62
N SER A 69 0.01 -1.75 -13.71
CA SER A 69 -1.20 -1.37 -14.46
C SER A 69 -2.07 -0.40 -13.65
N ASP A 70 -2.18 -0.59 -12.33
CA ASP A 70 -2.73 0.41 -11.39
C ASP A 70 -1.80 1.65 -11.22
N MET A 71 -0.62 1.63 -11.87
CA MET A 71 0.41 2.67 -11.79
C MET A 71 0.43 3.65 -12.98
N SER A 72 -0.41 3.45 -14.01
CA SER A 72 -0.65 4.46 -15.06
C SER A 72 -1.66 5.53 -14.63
#